data_AF-A0A5N9EF96-F1
#
_entry.id   AF-A0A5N9EF96-F1
#
_cell.length_a   1.000
_cell.length_b   1.000
_cell.length_c   1.000
_cell.angle_alpha   90.00
_cell.angle_beta   90.00
_cell.angle_gamma   90.00
#
_symmetry.space_group_name_H-M   'P 1'
#
loop_
_entity.id
_entity.type
_entity.pdbx_description
1 polymer ?
#
loop_
_entity_poly.entity_id
_entity_poly.type
_entity_poly.pdbx_seq_one_letter_code
_entity_poly.pdbx_strand_id
1 'polypeptide(L)'
;SFLYDPRDPVMSLMRADSQAAPVDQKPHDHRMDILFYETPVFQKRVEFTGPVELFLWASTDGHDTDWTAKISIVHEDNLAINLTYGIQRAIYRDGFNNPSLIEPNKPYLYKLKINPIGCAFLPGQKLRLCVSSSDFPNFDRNHNTGKPYWKDNDMRTASQKIFHSKKMPSKLVLPWIPNEPQTN
;
A
#
# COMPACT_ATOMS: atom_id res chain seq x y z
N SER A 1 9.66 -3.10 9.86
CA SER A 1 10.62 -2.61 8.84
C SER A 1 10.84 -3.72 7.84
N PHE A 2 11.37 -3.41 6.67
CA PHE A 2 11.72 -4.38 5.64
C PHE A 2 12.83 -3.84 4.72
N LEU A 3 13.40 -4.70 3.88
CA LEU A 3 14.34 -4.30 2.84
C LEU A 3 13.64 -4.32 1.49
N TYR A 4 13.78 -3.26 0.71
CA TYR A 4 13.31 -3.20 -0.67
C TYR A 4 14.50 -3.26 -1.62
N ASP A 5 14.58 -4.29 -2.46
CA ASP A 5 15.55 -4.40 -3.55
C ASP A 5 14.86 -4.15 -4.90
N PRO A 6 15.22 -3.09 -5.65
CA PRO A 6 14.65 -2.85 -6.98
C PRO A 6 14.88 -3.99 -7.98
N ARG A 7 15.86 -4.87 -7.73
CA ARG A 7 16.14 -6.05 -8.56
C ARG A 7 15.19 -7.21 -8.30
N ASP A 8 14.59 -7.25 -7.11
CA ASP A 8 13.58 -8.22 -6.70
C ASP A 8 12.35 -7.46 -6.18
N PRO A 9 11.62 -6.75 -7.04
CA PRO A 9 10.43 -6.01 -6.65
C PRO A 9 9.29 -6.96 -6.28
N VAL A 10 8.34 -6.48 -5.48
CA VAL A 10 7.01 -7.09 -5.41
C VAL A 10 6.40 -7.00 -6.81
N MET A 11 6.18 -8.16 -7.41
CA MET A 11 5.55 -8.26 -8.72
C MET A 11 4.06 -7.96 -8.61
N SER A 12 3.47 -7.35 -9.62
CA SER A 12 2.04 -7.17 -9.70
C SER A 12 1.40 -8.46 -10.18
N LEU A 13 0.32 -8.88 -9.52
CA LEU A 13 -0.51 -10.02 -9.94
C LEU A 13 -1.66 -9.58 -10.87
N MET A 14 -1.48 -8.45 -11.57
CA MET A 14 -2.41 -8.05 -12.61
C MET A 14 -2.53 -9.14 -13.68
N ARG A 15 -3.67 -9.15 -14.37
CA ARG A 15 -3.88 -10.08 -15.48
C ARG A 15 -2.96 -9.74 -16.65
N ALA A 16 -2.77 -10.71 -17.55
CA ALA A 16 -1.89 -10.57 -18.71
C ALA A 16 -2.30 -9.43 -19.68
N ASP A 17 -3.54 -8.98 -19.61
CA ASP A 17 -4.07 -7.84 -20.37
C ASP A 17 -3.83 -6.48 -19.67
N SER A 18 -3.07 -6.47 -18.56
CA SER A 18 -2.78 -5.31 -17.74
C SER A 18 -4.02 -4.62 -17.18
N GLN A 19 -5.14 -5.34 -17.06
CA GLN A 19 -6.34 -4.81 -16.44
C GLN A 19 -6.36 -5.09 -14.93
N ALA A 20 -6.88 -4.12 -14.18
CA ALA A 20 -7.19 -4.31 -12.78
C ALA A 20 -8.29 -5.38 -12.64
N ALA A 21 -8.02 -6.41 -11.87
CA ALA A 21 -8.94 -7.50 -11.63
C ALA A 21 -8.83 -8.00 -10.18
N PRO A 22 -9.89 -8.61 -9.63
CA PRO A 22 -9.81 -9.35 -8.39
C PRO A 22 -8.96 -10.61 -8.60
N VAL A 23 -7.80 -10.67 -7.96
CA VAL A 23 -6.83 -11.76 -8.05
C VAL A 23 -6.37 -12.14 -6.65
N ASP A 24 -6.15 -13.43 -6.44
CA ASP A 24 -5.59 -13.94 -5.19
C ASP A 24 -4.17 -13.42 -4.97
N GLN A 25 -3.95 -12.78 -3.82
CA GLN A 25 -2.68 -12.19 -3.41
C GLN A 25 -1.80 -13.18 -2.62
N LYS A 26 -2.29 -14.38 -2.28
CA LYS A 26 -1.52 -15.44 -1.61
C LYS A 26 -0.14 -15.73 -2.23
N PRO A 27 0.09 -15.63 -3.56
CA PRO A 27 1.43 -15.81 -4.12
C PRO A 27 2.51 -14.90 -3.51
N HIS A 28 2.14 -13.81 -2.84
CA HIS A 28 3.07 -12.90 -2.16
C HIS A 28 3.23 -13.13 -0.66
N ASP A 29 2.50 -14.05 -0.04
CA ASP A 29 2.50 -14.22 1.43
C ASP A 29 3.88 -14.61 2.00
N HIS A 30 4.78 -15.13 1.17
CA HIS A 30 6.15 -15.49 1.54
C HIS A 30 7.14 -14.31 1.52
N ARG A 31 6.75 -13.15 0.97
CA ARG A 31 7.65 -12.01 0.80
C ARG A 31 7.88 -11.25 2.11
N MET A 32 9.14 -10.98 2.41
CA MET A 32 9.57 -10.27 3.64
C MET A 32 9.54 -8.74 3.50
N ASP A 33 9.30 -8.22 2.30
CA ASP A 33 9.18 -6.81 1.99
C ASP A 33 7.75 -6.33 1.81
N ILE A 34 6.78 -7.13 2.30
CA ILE A 34 5.38 -6.77 2.41
C ILE A 34 4.99 -6.82 3.89
N LEU A 35 4.50 -5.69 4.41
CA LEU A 35 3.93 -5.62 5.74
C LEU A 35 2.42 -5.75 5.66
N PHE A 36 1.88 -6.75 6.36
CA PHE A 36 0.44 -7.03 6.43
C PHE A 36 -0.16 -6.43 7.70
N TYR A 37 -1.24 -5.67 7.53
CA TYR A 37 -2.06 -5.13 8.61
C TYR A 37 -3.49 -5.59 8.40
N GLU A 38 -4.07 -6.23 9.40
CA GLU A 38 -5.41 -6.80 9.29
C GLU A 38 -6.34 -6.26 10.37
N THR A 39 -7.61 -6.07 10.01
CA THR A 39 -8.65 -5.93 11.02
C THR A 39 -8.91 -7.28 11.71
N PRO A 40 -9.53 -7.29 12.89
CA PRO A 40 -10.26 -8.48 13.34
C PRO A 40 -11.27 -8.92 12.28
N VAL A 41 -11.66 -10.20 12.35
CA VAL A 41 -12.76 -10.72 11.53
C VAL A 41 -14.04 -9.96 11.83
N PHE A 42 -14.70 -9.46 10.78
CA PHE A 42 -15.97 -8.76 10.93
C PHE A 42 -17.06 -9.73 11.38
N GLN A 43 -17.86 -9.31 12.36
CA GLN A 43 -18.97 -10.10 12.93
C GLN A 43 -20.31 -9.77 12.28
N LYS A 44 -20.37 -8.68 11.50
CA LYS A 44 -21.54 -8.18 10.80
C LYS A 44 -21.11 -7.59 9.47
N ARG A 45 -22.06 -7.39 8.55
CA ARG A 45 -21.81 -6.66 7.30
C ARG A 45 -21.20 -5.29 7.60
N VAL A 46 -20.10 -4.96 6.93
CA VAL A 46 -19.46 -3.63 6.94
C VAL A 46 -19.20 -3.21 5.51
N GLU A 47 -19.73 -2.06 5.11
CA GLU A 47 -19.54 -1.53 3.77
C GLU A 47 -18.60 -0.33 3.76
N PHE A 48 -17.72 -0.32 2.77
CA PHE A 48 -16.89 0.83 2.44
C PHE A 48 -17.09 1.19 0.98
N THR A 49 -17.59 2.41 0.74
CA THR A 49 -17.89 2.91 -0.60
C THR A 49 -17.44 4.36 -0.74
N GLY A 50 -16.37 4.60 -1.50
CA GLY A 50 -15.79 5.93 -1.73
C GLY A 50 -14.25 5.95 -1.84
N PRO A 51 -13.63 7.15 -1.75
CA PRO A 51 -12.18 7.32 -1.80
C PRO A 51 -11.49 6.78 -0.53
N VAL A 52 -10.26 6.31 -0.70
CA VAL A 52 -9.45 5.75 0.39
C VAL A 52 -8.16 6.54 0.53
N GLU A 53 -7.77 6.87 1.76
CA GLU A 53 -6.52 7.57 2.05
C GLU A 53 -5.70 6.80 3.09
N LEU A 54 -4.40 6.66 2.84
CA LEU A 54 -3.45 6.15 3.84
C LEU A 54 -2.49 7.28 4.22
N PHE A 55 -2.49 7.61 5.51
CA PHE A 55 -1.51 8.50 6.12
C PHE A 55 -0.42 7.63 6.72
N LEU A 56 0.74 7.60 6.06
CA LEU A 56 1.84 6.70 6.41
C LEU A 56 3.02 7.50 6.96
N TRP A 57 3.33 7.32 8.24
CA TRP A 57 4.59 7.75 8.79
C TRP A 57 5.66 6.70 8.48
N ALA A 58 6.64 7.09 7.66
CA ALA A 58 7.69 6.17 7.24
C ALA A 58 9.03 6.87 7.00
N SER A 59 10.11 6.09 7.02
CA SER A 59 11.46 6.52 6.67
C SER A 59 12.15 5.44 5.85
N THR A 60 13.07 5.87 4.99
CA THR A 60 13.98 5.00 4.26
C THR A 60 15.41 5.45 4.51
N ASP A 61 16.40 4.57 4.33
CA ASP A 61 17.81 4.96 4.32
C ASP A 61 18.29 5.49 2.95
N GLY A 62 17.40 5.53 1.95
CA GLY A 62 17.63 6.16 0.64
C GLY A 62 17.27 7.66 0.61
N HIS A 63 17.58 8.30 -0.52
CA HIS A 63 17.22 9.70 -0.80
C HIS A 63 15.87 9.85 -1.52
N ASP A 64 15.34 8.73 -2.00
CA ASP A 64 14.00 8.57 -2.56
C ASP A 64 13.60 7.09 -2.40
N THR A 65 12.29 6.80 -2.48
CA THR A 65 11.73 5.43 -2.50
C THR A 65 10.26 5.54 -2.90
N ASP A 66 9.62 4.41 -3.19
CA ASP A 66 8.18 4.34 -3.29
C ASP A 66 7.56 3.74 -2.01
N TRP A 67 6.32 4.13 -1.73
CA TRP A 67 5.44 3.49 -0.75
C TRP A 67 4.19 3.01 -1.47
N THR A 68 3.92 1.71 -1.44
CA THR A 68 2.74 1.11 -2.04
C THR A 68 1.77 0.66 -0.96
N ALA A 69 0.47 0.77 -1.25
CA ALA A 69 -0.60 0.27 -0.41
C ALA A 69 -1.59 -0.52 -1.26
N LYS A 70 -1.93 -1.74 -0.83
CA LYS A 70 -2.93 -2.60 -1.47
C LYS A 70 -3.94 -3.06 -0.43
N ILE A 71 -5.21 -2.95 -0.73
CA ILE A 71 -6.29 -3.40 0.16
C ILE A 71 -6.89 -4.65 -0.43
N SER A 72 -7.08 -5.67 0.40
CA SER A 72 -7.67 -6.94 0.03
C SER A 72 -8.79 -7.33 1.00
N ILE A 73 -9.75 -8.07 0.48
CA ILE A 73 -10.68 -8.85 1.29
C ILE A 73 -10.07 -10.23 1.53
N VAL A 74 -10.03 -10.66 2.79
CA VAL A 74 -9.52 -11.99 3.14
C VAL A 74 -10.68 -12.83 3.68
N HIS A 75 -10.87 -13.99 3.07
CA HIS A 75 -11.88 -14.97 3.43
C HIS A 75 -11.37 -15.95 4.49
N GLU A 76 -12.26 -16.76 5.06
CA GLU A 76 -11.97 -17.73 6.13
C GLU A 76 -10.94 -18.80 5.73
N ASP A 77 -10.92 -19.18 4.44
CA ASP A 77 -9.94 -20.09 3.83
C ASP A 77 -8.60 -19.40 3.47
N ASN A 78 -8.39 -18.21 4.03
CA ASN A 78 -7.29 -17.29 3.78
C ASN A 78 -7.21 -16.74 2.34
N LEU A 79 -8.16 -17.02 1.44
CA LEU A 79 -8.19 -16.41 0.10
C LEU A 79 -8.16 -14.89 0.22
N ALA A 80 -7.16 -14.24 -0.37
CA ALA A 80 -6.93 -12.80 -0.23
C ALA A 80 -7.10 -12.10 -1.58
N ILE A 81 -8.28 -11.55 -1.84
CA ILE A 81 -8.60 -10.91 -3.12
C ILE A 81 -8.33 -9.41 -3.04
N ASN A 82 -7.50 -8.86 -3.93
CA ASN A 82 -7.28 -7.41 -3.99
C ASN A 82 -8.55 -6.66 -4.41
N LEU A 83 -8.79 -5.52 -3.76
CA LEU A 83 -9.88 -4.59 -4.06
C LEU A 83 -9.36 -3.33 -4.73
N THR A 84 -8.27 -2.77 -4.21
CA THR A 84 -7.71 -1.50 -4.66
C THR A 84 -6.23 -1.39 -4.30
N TYR A 85 -5.55 -0.43 -4.90
CA TYR A 85 -4.15 -0.13 -4.66
C TYR A 85 -3.86 1.37 -4.86
N GLY A 86 -2.69 1.78 -4.40
CA GLY A 86 -2.12 3.11 -4.61
C GLY A 86 -0.62 3.12 -4.36
N ILE A 87 0.04 4.18 -4.84
CA ILE A 87 1.48 4.39 -4.69
C ILE A 87 1.75 5.87 -4.39
N GLN A 88 2.81 6.12 -3.63
CA GLN A 88 3.38 7.46 -3.45
C GLN A 88 4.90 7.36 -3.52
N ARG A 89 5.48 7.98 -4.56
CA ARG A 89 6.93 8.20 -4.64
C ARG A 89 7.34 9.34 -3.71
N ALA A 90 8.39 9.15 -2.92
CA ALA A 90 8.74 10.04 -1.82
C ALA A 90 9.15 11.45 -2.28
N ILE A 91 9.77 11.56 -3.46
CA ILE A 91 10.11 12.86 -4.06
C ILE A 91 8.86 13.74 -4.27
N TYR A 92 7.70 13.15 -4.56
CA TYR A 92 6.44 13.84 -4.82
C TYR A 92 5.52 13.91 -3.61
N ARG A 93 6.03 13.68 -2.39
CA ARG A 93 5.22 13.67 -1.16
C ARG A 93 4.48 15.00 -0.91
N ASP A 94 5.07 16.11 -1.36
CA ASP A 94 4.51 17.48 -1.25
C ASP A 94 3.79 17.91 -2.55
N GLY A 95 3.49 16.95 -3.44
CA GLY A 95 2.81 17.15 -4.72
C GLY A 95 3.75 17.13 -5.93
N PHE A 96 3.18 16.89 -7.11
CA PHE A 96 3.95 16.76 -8.36
C PHE A 96 4.67 18.04 -8.80
N ASN A 97 4.19 19.20 -8.36
CA ASN A 97 4.79 20.50 -8.68
C ASN A 97 5.92 20.92 -7.72
N ASN A 98 6.13 20.17 -6.63
CA ASN A 98 7.15 20.49 -5.63
C ASN A 98 8.02 19.26 -5.30
N PRO A 99 8.71 18.68 -6.31
CA PRO A 99 9.57 17.53 -6.08
C PRO A 99 10.76 17.92 -5.19
N SER A 100 11.00 17.15 -4.13
CA SER A 100 12.18 17.34 -3.28
C SER A 100 12.65 16.01 -2.71
N LEU A 101 13.96 15.80 -2.64
CA LEU A 101 14.53 14.60 -2.03
C LEU A 101 14.19 14.53 -0.53
N ILE A 102 14.29 13.33 0.02
CA ILE A 102 14.16 13.08 1.45
C ILE A 102 15.54 12.88 2.10
N GLU A 103 15.62 13.21 3.39
CA GLU A 103 16.79 12.91 4.20
C GLU A 103 16.75 11.45 4.66
N PRO A 104 17.83 10.66 4.46
CA PRO A 104 17.91 9.29 4.95
C PRO A 104 17.60 9.18 6.45
N ASN A 105 16.83 8.15 6.80
CA ASN A 105 16.38 7.80 8.15
C ASN A 105 15.50 8.84 8.87
N LYS A 106 15.17 9.96 8.22
CA LYS A 106 14.21 10.94 8.75
C LYS A 106 12.78 10.46 8.48
N PRO A 107 11.90 10.38 9.51
CA PRO A 107 10.50 10.07 9.29
C PRO A 107 9.77 11.22 8.60
N TYR A 108 9.01 10.89 7.56
CA TYR A 108 8.08 11.80 6.89
C TYR A 108 6.66 11.22 6.94
N LEU A 109 5.68 12.11 6.84
CA LEU A 109 4.28 11.74 6.64
C LEU A 109 3.99 11.71 5.13
N TYR A 110 3.64 10.55 4.62
CA TYR A 110 3.19 10.36 3.24
C TYR A 110 1.67 10.24 3.22
N LYS A 111 1.02 10.98 2.33
CA LYS A 111 -0.42 10.84 2.06
C LYS A 111 -0.61 10.06 0.76
N LEU A 112 -0.88 8.77 0.86
CA LEU A 112 -1.17 7.93 -0.28
C LEU A 112 -2.66 8.06 -0.64
N LYS A 113 -2.93 8.45 -1.88
CA LYS A 113 -4.27 8.36 -2.48
C LYS A 113 -4.43 6.95 -3.04
N ILE A 114 -5.29 6.15 -2.42
CA ILE A 114 -5.61 4.80 -2.87
C ILE A 114 -6.87 4.88 -3.73
N ASN A 115 -6.94 4.09 -4.81
CA ASN A 115 -8.11 4.12 -5.69
C ASN A 115 -9.40 3.82 -4.87
N PRO A 116 -10.56 4.41 -5.25
CA PRO A 116 -11.81 4.20 -4.52
C PRO A 116 -12.20 2.73 -4.40
N ILE A 117 -12.95 2.40 -3.34
CA ILE A 117 -13.55 1.08 -3.15
C ILE A 117 -15.07 1.20 -3.14
N GLY A 118 -15.75 0.13 -3.52
CA GLY A 118 -17.19 -0.06 -3.37
C GLY A 118 -17.43 -1.52 -3.03
N CYS A 119 -17.25 -1.89 -1.77
CA CYS A 119 -17.24 -3.28 -1.34
C CYS A 119 -17.84 -3.44 0.06
N ALA A 120 -18.67 -4.48 0.22
CA ALA A 120 -19.17 -4.92 1.51
C ALA A 120 -18.42 -6.17 1.97
N PHE A 121 -17.88 -6.09 3.18
CA PHE A 121 -17.32 -7.21 3.92
C PHE A 121 -18.45 -7.87 4.71
N LEU A 122 -18.60 -9.18 4.53
CA LEU A 122 -19.56 -10.04 5.21
C LEU A 122 -18.95 -10.61 6.50
N PRO A 123 -19.78 -11.17 7.41
CA PRO A 123 -19.28 -11.94 8.55
C PRO A 123 -18.28 -13.02 8.11
N GLY A 124 -17.21 -13.22 8.89
CA GLY A 124 -16.16 -14.18 8.56
C GLY A 124 -15.02 -13.60 7.72
N GLN A 125 -15.22 -12.43 7.10
CA GLN A 125 -14.18 -11.75 6.31
C GLN A 125 -13.40 -10.73 7.13
N LYS A 126 -12.18 -10.41 6.69
CA LYS A 126 -11.35 -9.34 7.25
C LYS A 126 -10.81 -8.44 6.14
N LEU A 127 -10.52 -7.20 6.49
CA LEU A 127 -9.79 -6.26 5.63
C LEU A 127 -8.30 -6.41 5.89
N ARG A 128 -7.52 -6.61 4.83
CA ARG A 128 -6.05 -6.62 4.87
C ARG A 128 -5.51 -5.43 4.09
N LEU A 129 -4.65 -4.65 4.73
CA LEU A 129 -3.78 -3.65 4.10
C LEU A 129 -2.38 -4.25 3.97
N CYS A 130 -1.85 -4.28 2.76
CA CYS A 130 -0.47 -4.61 2.45
C CYS A 130 0.29 -3.30 2.17
N VAL A 131 1.41 -3.08 2.86
CA VAL A 131 2.31 -1.95 2.58
C VAL A 131 3.68 -2.48 2.14
N SER A 132 4.19 -1.95 1.03
CA SER A 132 5.51 -2.29 0.49
C SER A 132 6.13 -1.05 -0.17
N SER A 133 7.18 -1.24 -0.97
CA SER A 133 7.86 -0.20 -1.76
C SER A 133 7.92 -0.51 -3.25
N SER A 134 7.15 -1.50 -3.72
CA SER A 134 6.98 -1.78 -5.15
C SER A 134 5.66 -2.50 -5.46
N ASP A 135 5.27 -2.45 -6.73
CA ASP A 135 4.18 -3.22 -7.36
C ASP A 135 4.43 -3.22 -8.88
N PHE A 136 5.43 -3.99 -9.33
CA PHE A 136 5.96 -3.95 -10.70
C PHE A 136 5.36 -5.06 -11.59
N PRO A 137 4.90 -4.81 -12.82
CA PRO A 137 5.13 -3.62 -13.63
C PRO A 137 3.98 -2.60 -13.62
N ASN A 138 3.01 -2.74 -12.69
CA ASN A 138 1.92 -1.77 -12.55
C ASN A 138 2.46 -0.34 -12.31
N PHE A 139 3.53 -0.23 -11.52
CA PHE A 139 4.36 0.97 -11.43
C PHE A 139 5.82 0.66 -11.77
N ASP A 140 6.54 1.67 -12.25
CA ASP A 140 8.00 1.61 -12.39
C ASP A 140 8.66 1.48 -11.00
N ARG A 141 9.83 0.86 -10.95
CA ARG A 141 10.53 0.58 -9.69
C ARG A 141 11.40 1.75 -9.31
N ASN A 142 11.24 2.29 -8.10
CA ASN A 142 12.21 3.26 -7.61
C ASN A 142 13.59 2.61 -7.43
N HIS A 143 14.66 3.30 -7.83
CA HIS A 143 16.05 2.83 -7.70
C HIS A 143 16.67 3.16 -6.33
N ASN A 144 15.98 3.96 -5.52
CA ASN A 144 16.35 4.42 -4.18
C ASN A 144 17.57 5.38 -4.11
N THR A 145 18.01 5.92 -5.25
CA THR A 145 19.19 6.80 -5.33
C THR A 145 18.84 8.30 -5.26
N GLY A 146 17.60 8.67 -5.61
CA GLY A 146 17.19 10.07 -5.82
C GLY A 146 17.68 10.69 -7.13
N LYS A 147 18.41 9.94 -7.98
CA LYS A 147 18.79 10.40 -9.32
C LYS A 147 17.57 10.42 -10.24
N PRO A 148 17.58 11.22 -11.32
CA PRO A 148 16.52 11.17 -12.33
C PRO A 148 16.37 9.76 -12.90
N TYR A 149 15.18 9.17 -12.77
CA TYR A 149 14.88 7.77 -13.12
C TYR A 149 15.46 7.35 -14.49
N TRP A 150 15.21 8.15 -15.53
CA TRP A 150 15.65 7.86 -16.92
C TRP A 150 17.16 7.86 -17.14
N LYS A 151 17.94 8.37 -16.19
CA LYS A 151 19.41 8.47 -16.26
C LYS A 151 20.10 7.60 -15.22
N ASP A 152 19.33 6.93 -14.38
CA ASP A 152 19.88 6.18 -13.27
C ASP A 152 20.10 4.71 -13.65
N ASN A 153 21.37 4.35 -13.80
CA ASN A 153 21.78 2.98 -14.07
C ASN A 153 22.09 2.20 -12.78
N ASP A 154 22.06 2.88 -11.62
CA ASP A 154 22.33 2.27 -10.33
C ASP A 154 21.02 1.88 -9.66
N MET A 155 21.02 0.73 -8.98
CA MET A 155 19.93 0.32 -8.10
C MET A 155 20.48 0.02 -6.72
N ARG A 156 19.87 0.57 -5.69
CA ARG A 156 20.28 0.36 -4.30
C ARG A 156 19.14 -0.32 -3.54
N THR A 157 19.47 -1.37 -2.79
CA THR A 157 18.56 -1.91 -1.77
C THR A 157 18.41 -0.89 -0.65
N ALA A 158 17.17 -0.62 -0.22
CA ALA A 158 16.87 0.37 0.80
C ALA A 158 16.15 -0.24 2.01
N SER A 159 16.51 0.22 3.21
CA SER A 159 15.88 -0.19 4.46
C SER A 159 14.70 0.70 4.78
N GLN A 160 13.51 0.10 4.79
CA GLN A 160 12.22 0.76 4.96
C GLN A 160 11.68 0.57 6.38
N LYS A 161 11.17 1.66 6.98
CA LYS A 161 10.59 1.63 8.32
C LYS A 161 9.27 2.38 8.36
N ILE A 162 8.24 1.74 8.90
CA ILE A 162 6.91 2.31 9.12
C ILE A 162 6.69 2.50 10.62
N PHE A 163 6.12 3.63 11.00
CA PHE A 163 5.88 4.02 12.38
C PHE A 163 4.38 4.02 12.72
N HIS A 164 4.04 3.54 13.93
CA HIS A 164 2.66 3.46 14.45
C HIS A 164 2.58 3.97 15.90
N SER A 165 3.50 4.86 16.30
CA SER A 165 3.54 5.38 17.67
C SER A 165 2.49 6.47 17.87
N LYS A 166 2.19 6.82 19.12
CA LYS A 166 1.29 7.94 19.45
C LYS A 166 1.72 9.27 18.80
N LYS A 167 3.02 9.49 18.60
CA LYS A 167 3.57 10.69 17.95
C LYS A 167 3.61 10.59 16.42
N MET A 168 3.62 9.37 15.88
CA MET A 168 3.64 9.09 14.44
C MET A 168 2.57 8.04 14.11
N PRO A 169 1.27 8.43 14.19
CA PRO A 169 0.17 7.49 14.03
C PRO A 169 -0.12 7.28 12.54
N SER A 170 0.50 6.27 11.92
CA SER A 170 0.04 5.82 10.61
C SER A 170 -1.40 5.32 10.71
N LYS A 171 -2.24 5.70 9.74
CA LYS A 171 -3.68 5.37 9.75
C LYS A 171 -4.24 5.23 8.35
N LEU A 172 -5.12 4.24 8.18
CA LEU A 172 -5.95 4.06 6.99
C LEU A 172 -7.31 4.71 7.25
N VAL A 173 -7.75 5.57 6.32
CA VAL A 173 -9.07 6.22 6.36
C VAL A 173 -9.94 5.57 5.30
N LEU A 174 -11.04 4.97 5.75
CA LEU A 174 -11.97 4.23 4.91
C LEU A 174 -13.34 4.94 4.85
N PRO A 175 -14.00 4.92 3.68
CA PRO A 175 -15.30 5.56 3.46
C PRO A 175 -16.44 4.66 3.95
N TRP A 176 -16.58 4.55 5.27
CA TRP A 176 -17.57 3.69 5.90
C TRP A 176 -19.01 4.13 5.61
N ILE A 177 -19.83 3.18 5.16
CA ILE A 177 -21.28 3.36 5.00
C ILE A 177 -21.99 2.67 6.18
N PRO A 178 -22.74 3.42 7.01
CA PRO A 178 -23.55 2.83 8.06
C PRO A 178 -24.58 1.86 7.49
N ASN A 179 -24.77 0.71 8.14
CA ASN A 179 -25.90 -0.15 7.80
C ASN A 179 -27.19 0.58 8.17
N GLU A 180 -28.15 0.68 7.25
CA GLU A 180 -29.48 1.16 7.59
C GLU A 180 -30.13 0.23 8.62
N PRO A 181 -30.86 0.78 9.61
CA PRO A 181 -31.70 -0.05 10.46
C PRO A 181 -32.72 -0.76 9.56
N GLN A 182 -32.80 -2.09 9.66
CA GLN A 182 -33.86 -2.86 9.02
C GLN A 182 -35.21 -2.38 9.60
N THR A 183 -35.92 -1.52 8.89
CA THR A 183 -37.33 -1.28 9.16
C THR A 183 -38.09 -2.49 8.63
N ASN A 184 -38.52 -3.35 9.57
CA ASN A 184 -39.55 -4.36 9.32
C ASN A 184 -40.90 -3.68 9.07
#